data_AF-A0AAE4QAS5-F1
#
_entry.id   AF-A0AAE4QAS5-F1
#
_cell.length_a   1.000
_cell.length_b   1.000
_cell.length_c   1.000
_cell.angle_alpha   90.00
_cell.angle_beta   90.00
_cell.angle_gamma   90.00
#
_symmetry.space_group_name_H-M   'P 1'
#
loop_
_entity.id
_entity.type
_entity.pdbx_description
1 polymer ?
#
loop_
_entity_poly.entity_id
_entity_poly.type
_entity_poly.pdbx_seq_one_letter_code
_entity_poly.pdbx_strand_id
1 'polypeptide(L)'
;MQKWIGIMGIIFILTGCKMSEAPTNLMEAPANEKWINELKEQIDKDLPVNYRLLTPMSNKDKQMIWSMDFKQDNKKEAIIFYKLPNKDHIVYLAVYEKNGNSWKMKSEHRFDGGDVDIVEVGDFTGNGKRELLIGISLNRESLEHVMYVFSEENEDMKEIYNRRYTKLFIDDLNRNGLNDLSLVTYEKDEKFTVEFIEQFKTLSEASFDPFINSIQRIQMGRISKSLKAIVIDAGVGAHSGITYVAKFDENHYEVLPIDGKEDLFNEYVVESKDVNEDGIIEFVRTVRPKGWEDKPHGDSPLFERYIQWSESGIKPIEERYIDIEKGYYVKIPKELIGKITISDEQKESNSQKFLETSTNETWLEVHIFKRKEWFGIKGYSAAVKTASHVYAVPKQPHFEKVKIYVKPLADYQQE
;
A
#
# COMPACT_ATOMS: atom_id res chain seq x y z
N MET A 1 74.47 -22.38 29.24
CA MET A 1 75.23 -21.20 28.74
C MET A 1 74.19 -20.21 28.24
N GLN A 2 73.84 -19.21 29.05
CA GLN A 2 74.28 -17.80 28.95
C GLN A 2 73.05 -16.99 28.44
N LYS A 3 72.20 -16.41 29.32
CA LYS A 3 72.32 -15.05 29.95
C LYS A 3 72.53 -13.98 28.86
N TRP A 4 71.71 -12.94 28.63
CA TRP A 4 71.06 -11.94 29.52
C TRP A 4 70.11 -11.05 28.67
N ILE A 5 68.94 -10.64 29.18
CA ILE A 5 68.56 -9.30 29.71
C ILE A 5 68.62 -8.14 28.70
N GLY A 6 67.50 -7.42 28.53
CA GLY A 6 67.50 -6.07 27.95
C GLY A 6 66.11 -5.48 27.71
N ILE A 7 65.56 -4.83 28.73
CA ILE A 7 64.31 -4.05 28.75
C ILE A 7 64.38 -2.86 27.77
N MET A 8 63.31 -2.61 27.00
CA MET A 8 63.02 -1.26 26.47
C MET A 8 61.53 -1.14 26.16
N GLY A 9 60.84 -0.27 26.88
CA GLY A 9 59.40 -0.06 26.76
C GLY A 9 58.98 0.47 25.39
N ILE A 10 57.81 0.03 24.93
CA ILE A 10 57.09 0.68 23.85
C ILE A 10 55.79 1.22 24.43
N ILE A 11 55.81 2.55 24.52
CA ILE A 11 54.77 3.50 24.84
C ILE A 11 53.50 3.19 24.05
N PHE A 12 52.38 3.10 24.78
CA PHE A 12 51.03 3.26 24.25
C PHE A 12 50.92 4.64 23.60
N ILE A 13 50.99 4.69 22.27
CA ILE A 13 50.64 5.89 21.52
C ILE A 13 49.16 5.79 21.18
N LEU A 14 48.38 6.61 21.89
CA LEU A 14 47.07 7.07 21.48
C LEU A 14 47.15 7.62 20.06
N THR A 15 46.70 6.86 19.06
CA THR A 15 46.23 7.44 17.79
C THR A 15 44.71 7.38 17.81
N GLY A 16 44.13 8.57 17.84
CA GLY A 16 42.75 8.84 18.13
C GLY A 16 41.74 8.17 17.20
N CYS A 17 40.50 8.21 17.69
CA CYS A 17 39.28 8.10 16.94
C CYS A 17 39.44 8.65 15.53
N LYS A 18 39.36 7.78 14.51
CA LYS A 18 38.75 8.23 13.26
C LYS A 18 37.29 8.49 13.61
N MET A 19 36.96 9.77 13.80
CA MET A 19 35.60 10.26 13.63
C MET A 19 35.09 9.64 12.34
N SER A 20 33.99 8.90 12.48
CA SER A 20 33.13 8.56 11.35
C SER A 20 32.89 9.85 10.60
N GLU A 21 33.47 9.98 9.41
CA GLU A 21 32.95 10.92 8.43
C GLU A 21 31.46 10.61 8.31
N ALA A 22 30.63 11.64 8.50
CA ALA A 22 29.22 11.52 8.22
C ALA A 22 29.09 10.99 6.78
N PRO A 23 28.17 10.06 6.50
CA PRO A 23 27.95 9.57 5.15
C PRO A 23 27.29 10.69 4.35
N THR A 24 28.06 11.65 3.88
CA THR A 24 27.59 12.69 2.95
C THR A 24 27.55 12.19 1.50
N ASN A 25 27.85 10.92 1.26
CA ASN A 25 27.78 10.30 -0.07
C ASN A 25 26.52 9.44 -0.30
N LEU A 26 25.40 9.78 0.34
CA LEU A 26 24.11 9.11 0.12
C LEU A 26 22.98 10.07 -0.28
N MET A 27 23.33 11.20 -0.90
CA MET A 27 22.39 12.07 -1.61
C MET A 27 23.09 12.72 -2.81
N GLU A 28 23.43 11.94 -3.84
CA GLU A 28 23.54 12.53 -5.18
C GLU A 28 22.13 12.70 -5.71
N ALA A 29 21.71 13.96 -5.91
CA ALA A 29 20.58 14.27 -6.77
C ALA A 29 20.81 13.58 -8.14
N PRO A 30 19.78 13.03 -8.80
CA PRO A 30 19.97 12.27 -10.03
C PRO A 30 20.75 13.11 -11.04
N ALA A 31 21.76 12.49 -11.65
CA ALA A 31 22.64 13.15 -12.62
C ALA A 31 21.79 13.85 -13.68
N ASN A 32 21.88 15.19 -13.76
CA ASN A 32 21.25 15.97 -14.81
C ASN A 32 21.88 15.60 -16.16
N GLU A 33 21.34 14.58 -16.83
CA GLU A 33 21.80 14.19 -18.15
C GLU A 33 21.72 15.40 -19.10
N LYS A 34 22.76 15.62 -19.92
CA LYS A 34 22.86 16.78 -20.82
C LYS A 34 21.57 17.01 -21.64
N TRP A 35 20.92 15.95 -22.08
CA TRP A 35 19.69 16.04 -22.87
C TRP A 35 18.50 16.61 -22.09
N ILE A 36 18.44 16.43 -20.76
CA ILE A 36 17.37 16.98 -19.90
C ILE A 36 17.50 18.50 -19.85
N ASN A 37 18.72 19.03 -19.75
CA ASN A 37 18.94 20.48 -19.77
C ASN A 37 18.62 21.07 -21.14
N GLU A 38 19.07 20.42 -22.23
CA GLU A 38 18.72 20.81 -23.60
C GLU A 38 17.19 20.84 -23.81
N LEU A 39 16.47 19.85 -23.26
CA LEU A 39 15.01 19.78 -23.33
C LEU A 39 14.35 20.88 -22.49
N LYS A 40 14.81 21.13 -21.26
CA LYS A 40 14.28 22.20 -20.40
C LYS A 40 14.40 23.57 -21.06
N GLU A 41 15.55 23.87 -21.67
CA GLU A 41 15.73 25.11 -22.43
C GLU A 41 14.76 25.22 -23.61
N GLN A 42 14.41 24.10 -24.24
CA GLN A 42 13.41 24.09 -25.30
C GLN A 42 11.99 24.28 -24.74
N ILE A 43 11.64 23.60 -23.64
CA ILE A 43 10.36 23.74 -22.95
C ILE A 43 10.14 25.20 -22.52
N ASP A 44 11.14 25.87 -21.96
CA ASP A 44 11.05 27.28 -21.54
C ASP A 44 10.86 28.25 -22.71
N LYS A 45 11.26 27.87 -23.93
CA LYS A 45 11.00 28.65 -25.15
C LYS A 45 9.60 28.40 -25.71
N ASP A 46 9.14 27.17 -25.64
CA ASP A 46 7.87 26.75 -26.26
C ASP A 46 6.65 27.03 -25.37
N LEU A 47 6.80 26.95 -24.04
CA LEU A 47 5.72 27.13 -23.08
C LEU A 47 5.62 28.58 -22.57
N PRO A 48 4.40 29.04 -22.22
CA PRO A 48 4.21 30.37 -21.65
C PRO A 48 4.81 30.48 -20.25
N VAL A 49 5.10 31.72 -19.84
CA VAL A 49 5.66 32.03 -18.51
C VAL A 49 4.77 31.49 -17.39
N ASN A 50 5.41 30.99 -16.31
CA ASN A 50 4.77 30.45 -15.12
C ASN A 50 3.98 29.14 -15.33
N TYR A 51 4.32 28.34 -16.35
CA TYR A 51 3.86 26.95 -16.40
C TYR A 51 4.37 26.16 -15.18
N ARG A 52 3.62 25.13 -14.78
CA ARG A 52 4.00 24.23 -13.68
C ARG A 52 3.99 22.78 -14.16
N LEU A 53 5.13 22.12 -14.11
CA LEU A 53 5.23 20.68 -14.40
C LEU A 53 4.48 19.84 -13.35
N LEU A 54 3.96 18.70 -13.79
CA LEU A 54 3.25 17.74 -12.95
C LEU A 54 4.05 16.44 -12.80
N THR A 55 3.93 15.83 -11.63
CA THR A 55 4.47 14.50 -11.34
C THR A 55 3.31 13.53 -11.17
N PRO A 56 3.30 12.38 -11.87
CA PRO A 56 2.26 11.37 -11.70
C PRO A 56 2.16 10.84 -10.26
N MET A 57 0.94 10.71 -9.76
CA MET A 57 0.65 10.35 -8.37
C MET A 57 0.83 8.86 -8.07
N SER A 58 0.45 7.96 -8.99
CA SER A 58 0.48 6.51 -8.80
C SER A 58 1.75 5.83 -9.30
N ASN A 59 2.57 6.48 -10.13
CA ASN A 59 3.87 5.92 -10.53
C ASN A 59 4.83 5.79 -9.33
N LYS A 60 5.60 4.69 -9.30
CA LYS A 60 6.69 4.51 -8.33
C LYS A 60 7.78 5.58 -8.50
N ASP A 61 8.15 5.85 -9.74
CA ASP A 61 9.14 6.88 -10.07
C ASP A 61 8.50 8.27 -10.08
N LYS A 62 9.03 9.18 -9.25
CA LYS A 62 8.53 10.54 -9.10
C LYS A 62 9.27 11.51 -10.02
N GLN A 63 9.03 11.38 -11.32
CA GLN A 63 9.64 12.22 -12.36
C GLN A 63 8.61 13.06 -13.14
N MET A 64 9.03 14.24 -13.59
CA MET A 64 8.22 15.18 -14.39
C MET A 64 8.48 15.09 -15.89
N ILE A 65 9.65 14.53 -16.27
CA ILE A 65 10.08 14.34 -17.66
C ILE A 65 10.25 12.84 -17.84
N TRP A 66 9.50 12.27 -18.77
CA TRP A 66 9.55 10.83 -19.06
C TRP A 66 10.25 10.64 -20.39
N SER A 67 11.36 9.91 -20.40
CA SER A 67 12.03 9.51 -21.65
C SER A 67 11.30 8.32 -22.25
N MET A 68 11.12 8.36 -23.57
CA MET A 68 10.36 7.37 -24.32
C MET A 68 11.11 6.99 -25.61
N ASP A 69 10.70 5.86 -26.16
CA ASP A 69 11.13 5.37 -27.48
C ASP A 69 9.94 4.62 -28.08
N PHE A 70 9.00 5.34 -28.71
CA PHE A 70 7.76 4.76 -29.22
C PHE A 70 8.01 3.84 -30.42
N LYS A 71 8.95 4.24 -31.29
CA LYS A 71 9.32 3.54 -32.53
C LYS A 71 10.39 2.47 -32.35
N GLN A 72 11.01 2.39 -31.18
CA GLN A 72 12.19 1.55 -30.95
C GLN A 72 13.35 1.87 -31.90
N ASP A 73 13.51 3.14 -32.28
CA ASP A 73 14.51 3.61 -33.25
C ASP A 73 15.73 4.27 -32.58
N ASN A 74 15.78 4.25 -31.25
CA ASN A 74 16.78 4.90 -30.39
C ASN A 74 16.81 6.44 -30.51
N LYS A 75 15.84 7.08 -31.17
CA LYS A 75 15.66 8.53 -31.03
C LYS A 75 15.06 8.81 -29.66
N LYS A 76 15.56 9.87 -29.01
CA LYS A 76 15.03 10.28 -27.72
C LYS A 76 13.73 11.03 -27.94
N GLU A 77 12.65 10.47 -27.43
CA GLU A 77 11.39 11.18 -27.24
C GLU A 77 11.20 11.45 -25.76
N ALA A 78 10.47 12.52 -25.44
CA ALA A 78 10.17 12.87 -24.06
C ALA A 78 8.77 13.43 -23.94
N ILE A 79 8.09 13.10 -22.84
CA ILE A 79 6.82 13.74 -22.49
C ILE A 79 6.93 14.49 -21.18
N ILE A 80 6.16 15.57 -21.13
CA ILE A 80 5.93 16.36 -19.92
C ILE A 80 4.44 16.61 -19.75
N PHE A 81 4.04 16.73 -18.50
CA PHE A 81 2.72 17.23 -18.13
C PHE A 81 2.86 18.56 -17.44
N TYR A 82 1.98 19.50 -17.74
CA TYR A 82 2.00 20.81 -17.11
C TYR A 82 0.61 21.42 -16.96
N LYS A 83 0.55 22.43 -16.11
CA LYS A 83 -0.56 23.37 -16.03
C LYS A 83 -0.12 24.77 -16.36
N LEU A 84 -1.08 25.56 -16.83
CA LEU A 84 -0.94 26.98 -17.04
C LEU A 84 -1.51 27.76 -15.84
N PRO A 85 -1.03 28.99 -15.59
CA PRO A 85 -1.59 29.87 -14.57
C PRO A 85 -3.11 30.04 -14.74
N ASN A 86 -3.84 29.99 -13.62
CA ASN A 86 -5.30 30.13 -13.57
C ASN A 86 -6.08 29.09 -14.38
N LYS A 87 -5.47 27.95 -14.74
CA LYS A 87 -6.11 26.82 -15.43
C LYS A 87 -5.93 25.53 -14.65
N ASP A 88 -6.28 25.55 -13.36
CA ASP A 88 -6.09 24.40 -12.47
C ASP A 88 -6.96 23.18 -12.79
N HIS A 89 -7.96 23.31 -13.67
CA HIS A 89 -8.80 22.19 -14.13
C HIS A 89 -8.38 21.65 -15.50
N ILE A 90 -7.22 22.07 -16.01
CA ILE A 90 -6.72 21.64 -17.31
C ILE A 90 -5.31 21.10 -17.13
N VAL A 91 -5.10 19.87 -17.60
CA VAL A 91 -3.78 19.24 -17.71
C VAL A 91 -3.39 19.25 -19.18
N TYR A 92 -2.15 19.66 -19.45
CA TYR A 92 -1.55 19.62 -20.79
C TYR A 92 -0.49 18.52 -20.84
N LEU A 93 -0.48 17.74 -21.92
CA LEU A 93 0.59 16.82 -22.30
C LEU A 93 1.34 17.44 -23.48
N ALA A 94 2.65 17.58 -23.38
CA ALA A 94 3.49 17.91 -24.53
C ALA A 94 4.47 16.78 -24.81
N VAL A 95 4.57 16.41 -26.09
CA VAL A 95 5.44 15.36 -26.61
C VAL A 95 6.56 16.02 -27.39
N TYR A 96 7.80 15.73 -27.04
CA TYR A 96 9.00 16.26 -27.67
C TYR A 96 9.79 15.14 -28.34
N GLU A 97 10.35 15.43 -29.51
CA GLU A 97 11.25 14.54 -30.22
C GLU A 97 12.63 15.22 -30.39
N LYS A 98 13.69 14.46 -30.18
CA LYS A 98 15.05 14.91 -30.44
C LYS A 98 15.38 14.77 -31.93
N ASN A 99 15.59 15.91 -32.58
CA ASN A 99 16.00 16.02 -33.97
C ASN A 99 17.43 16.56 -34.05
N GLY A 100 18.40 15.65 -34.16
CA GLY A 100 19.83 15.95 -34.12
C GLY A 100 20.25 16.53 -32.76
N ASN A 101 20.66 17.80 -32.76
CA ASN A 101 21.07 18.52 -31.54
C ASN A 101 19.95 19.40 -30.94
N SER A 102 18.75 19.39 -31.52
CA SER A 102 17.62 20.21 -31.06
C SER A 102 16.42 19.36 -30.67
N TRP A 103 15.63 19.85 -29.73
CA TRP A 103 14.33 19.30 -29.39
C TRP A 103 13.23 20.07 -30.13
N LYS A 104 12.16 19.39 -30.49
CA LYS A 104 10.97 20.01 -31.10
C LYS A 104 9.72 19.41 -30.46
N MET A 105 8.75 20.26 -30.11
CA MET A 105 7.41 19.79 -29.73
C MET A 105 6.71 19.19 -30.96
N LYS A 106 6.32 17.93 -30.83
CA LYS A 106 5.65 17.12 -31.86
C LYS A 106 4.14 17.21 -31.74
N SER A 107 3.63 17.08 -30.52
CA SER A 107 2.19 17.20 -30.24
C SER A 107 1.93 17.83 -28.87
N GLU A 108 0.74 18.44 -28.74
CA GLU A 108 0.21 18.97 -27.50
C GLU A 108 -1.24 18.49 -27.35
N HIS A 109 -1.57 17.91 -26.19
CA HIS A 109 -2.92 17.44 -25.88
C HIS A 109 -3.43 18.10 -24.62
N ARG A 110 -4.74 18.30 -24.56
CA ARG A 110 -5.43 18.95 -23.45
C ARG A 110 -6.44 17.99 -22.84
N PHE A 111 -6.40 17.88 -21.52
CA PHE A 111 -7.36 17.11 -20.73
C PHE A 111 -8.04 18.01 -19.70
N ASP A 112 -9.34 17.83 -19.53
CA ASP A 112 -10.06 18.42 -18.41
C ASP A 112 -9.85 17.49 -17.19
N GLY A 113 -9.25 18.02 -16.12
CA GLY A 113 -8.86 17.20 -14.99
C GLY A 113 -8.06 17.92 -13.90
N GLY A 114 -7.96 17.25 -12.76
CA GLY A 114 -7.27 17.67 -11.56
C GLY A 114 -5.76 17.51 -11.68
N ASP A 115 -5.24 16.30 -11.74
CA ASP A 115 -3.80 16.04 -11.83
C ASP A 115 -3.54 14.74 -12.63
N VAL A 116 -2.26 14.41 -12.83
CA VAL A 116 -1.87 13.18 -13.53
C VAL A 116 -1.80 12.04 -12.51
N ASP A 117 -2.56 10.99 -12.74
CA ASP A 117 -2.53 9.79 -11.91
C ASP A 117 -1.34 8.89 -12.29
N ILE A 118 -1.32 8.39 -13.52
CA ILE A 118 -0.32 7.41 -13.96
C ILE A 118 0.16 7.71 -15.39
N VAL A 119 1.39 7.32 -15.68
CA VAL A 119 2.00 7.33 -17.02
C VAL A 119 2.67 5.98 -17.22
N GLU A 120 2.33 5.28 -18.30
CA GLU A 120 2.94 4.00 -18.63
C GLU A 120 3.20 3.92 -20.14
N VAL A 121 4.27 3.21 -20.52
CA VAL A 121 4.69 3.07 -21.92
C VAL A 121 4.99 1.63 -22.23
N GLY A 122 4.20 1.01 -23.10
CA GLY A 122 4.30 -0.42 -23.40
C GLY A 122 3.61 -0.78 -24.69
N ASP A 123 3.88 -1.98 -25.20
CA ASP A 123 3.09 -2.56 -26.27
C ASP A 123 1.82 -3.17 -25.67
N PHE A 124 0.74 -2.40 -25.70
CA PHE A 124 -0.56 -2.82 -25.20
C PHE A 124 -1.42 -3.43 -26.31
N THR A 125 -1.09 -3.16 -27.57
CA THR A 125 -1.81 -3.69 -28.73
C THR A 125 -1.27 -5.04 -29.22
N GLY A 126 -0.08 -5.45 -28.77
CA GLY A 126 0.64 -6.64 -29.23
C GLY A 126 1.16 -6.52 -30.66
N ASN A 127 1.32 -5.31 -31.19
CA ASN A 127 1.75 -5.06 -32.57
C ASN A 127 3.26 -4.77 -32.70
N GLY A 128 4.00 -4.76 -31.59
CA GLY A 128 5.42 -4.46 -31.50
C GLY A 128 5.75 -2.97 -31.37
N LYS A 129 4.77 -2.06 -31.46
CA LYS A 129 4.93 -0.63 -31.18
C LYS A 129 4.53 -0.34 -29.75
N ARG A 130 5.06 0.74 -29.19
CA ARG A 130 4.71 1.15 -27.83
C ARG A 130 3.67 2.26 -27.86
N GLU A 131 2.64 2.11 -27.05
CA GLU A 131 1.65 3.14 -26.77
C GLU A 131 1.96 3.88 -25.47
N LEU A 132 1.49 5.12 -25.39
CA LEU A 132 1.48 5.94 -24.18
C LEU A 132 0.12 5.81 -23.49
N LEU A 133 0.09 5.22 -22.31
CA LEU A 133 -1.06 5.20 -21.43
C LEU A 133 -0.90 6.31 -20.38
N ILE A 134 -1.93 7.15 -20.23
CA ILE A 134 -1.98 8.20 -19.22
C ILE A 134 -3.27 8.09 -18.42
N GLY A 135 -3.21 8.34 -17.12
CA GLY A 135 -4.36 8.50 -16.26
C GLY A 135 -4.48 9.95 -15.80
N ILE A 136 -5.66 10.55 -15.96
CA ILE A 136 -5.95 11.91 -15.51
C ILE A 136 -7.07 11.84 -14.49
N SER A 137 -6.87 12.44 -13.31
CA SER A 137 -7.95 12.54 -12.32
C SER A 137 -8.99 13.57 -12.76
N LEU A 138 -10.27 13.32 -12.55
CA LEU A 138 -11.32 14.29 -12.92
C LEU A 138 -11.29 15.52 -12.03
N ASN A 139 -10.95 15.34 -10.75
CA ASN A 139 -10.64 16.42 -9.83
C ASN A 139 -9.57 15.93 -8.81
N ARG A 140 -9.15 16.76 -7.86
CA ARG A 140 -8.07 16.42 -6.92
C ARG A 140 -8.48 15.50 -5.78
N GLU A 141 -9.76 15.42 -5.47
CA GLU A 141 -10.30 14.73 -4.30
C GLU A 141 -11.15 13.50 -4.67
N SER A 142 -11.37 13.28 -5.96
CA SER A 142 -12.16 12.18 -6.50
C SER A 142 -11.27 10.99 -6.77
N LEU A 143 -11.83 9.81 -6.52
CA LEU A 143 -11.28 8.54 -6.95
C LEU A 143 -11.53 8.30 -8.44
N GLU A 144 -12.27 9.16 -9.14
CA GLU A 144 -12.55 8.99 -10.56
C GLU A 144 -11.43 9.55 -11.43
N HIS A 145 -10.96 8.70 -12.32
CA HIS A 145 -9.95 8.99 -13.31
C HIS A 145 -10.45 8.62 -14.72
N VAL A 146 -9.82 9.21 -15.73
CA VAL A 146 -9.95 8.79 -17.12
C VAL A 146 -8.56 8.39 -17.61
N MET A 147 -8.46 7.15 -18.07
CA MET A 147 -7.33 6.63 -18.80
C MET A 147 -7.46 7.04 -20.27
N TYR A 148 -6.38 7.51 -20.87
CA TYR A 148 -6.25 7.76 -22.30
C TYR A 148 -5.03 7.00 -22.81
N VAL A 149 -5.14 6.42 -23.99
CA VAL A 149 -4.04 5.71 -24.64
C VAL A 149 -3.79 6.32 -26.00
N PHE A 150 -2.52 6.65 -26.25
CA PHE A 150 -2.05 7.24 -27.48
C PHE A 150 -1.11 6.29 -28.22
N SER A 151 -1.28 6.18 -29.53
CA SER A 151 -0.32 5.53 -30.41
C SER A 151 0.20 6.55 -31.42
N GLU A 152 1.44 6.37 -31.85
CA GLU A 152 2.01 7.25 -32.86
C GLU A 152 1.57 6.86 -34.26
N GLU A 153 0.92 7.79 -34.96
CA GLU A 153 0.51 7.66 -36.35
C GLU A 153 0.95 8.89 -37.15
N ASN A 154 1.72 8.69 -38.22
CA ASN A 154 2.19 9.77 -39.11
C ASN A 154 2.89 10.92 -38.36
N GLU A 155 3.76 10.59 -37.41
CA GLU A 155 4.50 11.56 -36.57
C GLU A 155 3.62 12.38 -35.62
N ASP A 156 2.37 11.97 -35.38
CA ASP A 156 1.49 12.57 -34.37
C ASP A 156 1.04 11.52 -33.35
N MET A 157 0.82 11.93 -32.10
CA MET A 157 0.30 11.04 -31.06
C MET A 157 -1.22 11.10 -31.09
N LYS A 158 -1.87 10.03 -31.55
CA LYS A 158 -3.32 9.98 -31.62
C LYS A 158 -3.90 9.13 -30.50
N GLU A 159 -4.95 9.64 -29.88
CA GLU A 159 -5.75 8.86 -28.94
C GLU A 159 -6.43 7.70 -29.68
N ILE A 160 -6.20 6.48 -29.21
CA ILE A 160 -6.77 5.26 -29.77
C ILE A 160 -7.74 4.57 -28.81
N TYR A 161 -7.70 4.92 -27.52
CA TYR A 161 -8.53 4.32 -26.49
C TYR A 161 -8.67 5.25 -25.29
N ASN A 162 -9.83 5.22 -24.63
CA ASN A 162 -10.01 5.84 -23.32
C ASN A 162 -11.00 5.04 -22.47
N ARG A 163 -10.87 5.16 -21.14
CA ARG A 163 -11.77 4.51 -20.19
C ARG A 163 -11.79 5.19 -18.84
N ARG A 164 -12.94 5.22 -18.18
CA ARG A 164 -13.05 5.64 -16.77
C ARG A 164 -12.57 4.54 -15.84
N TYR A 165 -11.98 4.91 -14.72
CA TYR A 165 -11.57 3.97 -13.67
C TYR A 165 -11.48 4.65 -12.31
N THR A 166 -11.58 3.83 -11.26
CA THR A 166 -11.28 4.17 -9.87
C THR A 166 -9.88 3.74 -9.49
N LYS A 167 -9.47 2.54 -9.93
CA LYS A 167 -8.08 2.07 -9.81
C LYS A 167 -7.66 1.31 -11.06
N LEU A 168 -6.44 1.56 -11.54
CA LEU A 168 -5.81 0.86 -12.64
C LEU A 168 -4.61 0.07 -12.14
N PHE A 169 -4.52 -1.18 -12.55
CA PHE A 169 -3.33 -2.02 -12.43
C PHE A 169 -2.87 -2.47 -13.82
N ILE A 170 -1.56 -2.50 -14.02
CA ILE A 170 -0.93 -2.91 -15.27
C ILE A 170 0.06 -4.03 -14.94
N ASP A 171 -0.17 -5.22 -15.47
CA ASP A 171 0.65 -6.41 -15.22
C ASP A 171 0.40 -7.47 -16.32
N ASP A 172 1.35 -8.35 -16.58
CA ASP A 172 1.17 -9.52 -17.46
C ASP A 172 0.49 -10.63 -16.63
N LEU A 173 -0.85 -10.57 -16.55
CA LEU A 173 -1.63 -11.42 -15.66
C LEU A 173 -1.70 -12.86 -16.17
N ASN A 174 -1.84 -13.02 -17.48
CA ASN A 174 -1.93 -14.32 -18.13
C ASN A 174 -0.58 -14.91 -18.56
N ARG A 175 0.52 -14.16 -18.38
CA ARG A 175 1.90 -14.55 -18.68
C ARG A 175 2.15 -14.81 -20.17
N ASN A 176 1.46 -14.07 -21.05
CA ASN A 176 1.66 -14.15 -22.49
C ASN A 176 2.73 -13.19 -23.01
N GLY A 177 3.30 -12.33 -22.14
CA GLY A 177 4.32 -11.35 -22.48
C GLY A 177 3.79 -9.98 -22.87
N LEU A 178 2.47 -9.76 -22.85
CA LEU A 178 1.82 -8.47 -23.03
C LEU A 178 1.35 -7.93 -21.69
N ASN A 179 1.36 -6.61 -21.53
CA ASN A 179 0.79 -6.00 -20.33
C ASN A 179 -0.73 -5.95 -20.46
N ASP A 180 -1.41 -6.54 -19.48
CA ASP A 180 -2.84 -6.47 -19.32
C ASP A 180 -3.24 -5.28 -18.43
N LEU A 181 -4.50 -4.87 -18.53
CA LEU A 181 -5.09 -3.85 -17.66
C LEU A 181 -6.15 -4.49 -16.77
N SER A 182 -6.12 -4.13 -15.49
CA SER A 182 -7.23 -4.39 -14.59
C SER A 182 -7.81 -3.09 -14.08
N LEU A 183 -9.10 -2.88 -14.37
CA LEU A 183 -9.81 -1.66 -14.00
C LEU A 183 -10.82 -1.96 -12.91
N VAL A 184 -10.65 -1.31 -11.75
CA VAL A 184 -11.72 -1.18 -10.77
C VAL A 184 -12.51 0.06 -11.10
N THR A 185 -13.82 -0.07 -11.26
CA THR A 185 -14.75 1.06 -11.50
C THR A 185 -15.79 1.09 -10.39
N TYR A 186 -15.84 2.18 -9.64
CA TYR A 186 -16.85 2.45 -8.64
C TYR A 186 -17.56 3.77 -8.96
N GLU A 187 -18.84 3.65 -9.25
CA GLU A 187 -19.79 4.75 -9.42
C GLU A 187 -20.85 4.57 -8.33
N LYS A 188 -20.89 5.51 -7.39
CA LYS A 188 -21.68 5.41 -6.17
C LYS A 188 -23.14 5.05 -6.48
N ASP A 189 -23.64 4.02 -5.81
CA ASP A 189 -25.03 3.53 -5.92
C ASP A 189 -25.43 3.00 -7.32
N GLU A 190 -24.49 2.93 -8.28
CA GLU A 190 -24.77 2.56 -9.68
C GLU A 190 -23.94 1.37 -10.16
N LYS A 191 -22.61 1.42 -10.01
CA LYS A 191 -21.69 0.43 -10.58
C LYS A 191 -20.53 0.14 -9.65
N PHE A 192 -20.21 -1.13 -9.45
CA PHE A 192 -18.95 -1.54 -8.83
C PHE A 192 -18.40 -2.79 -9.51
N THR A 193 -17.37 -2.64 -10.35
CA THR A 193 -16.84 -3.75 -11.13
C THR A 193 -15.32 -3.80 -11.15
N VAL A 194 -14.81 -5.00 -11.45
CA VAL A 194 -13.41 -5.28 -11.75
C VAL A 194 -13.34 -5.92 -13.13
N GLU A 195 -12.71 -5.24 -14.09
CA GLU A 195 -12.58 -5.69 -15.47
C GLU A 195 -11.15 -6.17 -15.77
N PHE A 196 -11.03 -7.26 -16.52
CA PHE A 196 -9.79 -7.66 -17.19
C PHE A 196 -9.84 -7.19 -18.64
N ILE A 197 -8.84 -6.42 -19.07
CA ILE A 197 -8.74 -5.86 -20.41
C ILE A 197 -7.38 -6.21 -20.99
N GLU A 198 -7.40 -6.85 -22.16
CA GLU A 198 -6.22 -7.17 -22.95
C GLU A 198 -6.42 -6.59 -24.35
N GLN A 199 -5.39 -5.95 -24.91
CA GLN A 199 -5.47 -5.29 -26.22
C GLN A 199 -6.69 -4.38 -26.37
N PHE A 200 -7.02 -3.67 -25.28
CA PHE A 200 -8.15 -2.75 -25.15
C PHE A 200 -9.54 -3.37 -25.31
N LYS A 201 -9.66 -4.70 -25.23
CA LYS A 201 -10.92 -5.44 -25.18
C LYS A 201 -11.18 -5.94 -23.77
N THR A 202 -12.36 -5.66 -23.22
CA THR A 202 -12.80 -6.31 -21.98
C THR A 202 -13.01 -7.80 -22.24
N LEU A 203 -12.28 -8.64 -21.53
CA LEU A 203 -12.36 -10.10 -21.64
C LEU A 203 -13.13 -10.73 -20.48
N SER A 204 -13.14 -10.09 -19.31
CA SER A 204 -13.99 -10.49 -18.18
C SER A 204 -14.35 -9.30 -17.30
N GLU A 205 -15.44 -9.45 -16.53
CA GLU A 205 -15.92 -8.48 -15.56
C GLU A 205 -16.50 -9.22 -14.35
N ALA A 206 -16.02 -8.90 -13.15
CA ALA A 206 -16.65 -9.26 -11.89
C ALA A 206 -17.41 -8.04 -11.35
N SER A 207 -18.63 -8.26 -10.84
CA SER A 207 -19.48 -7.21 -10.27
C SER A 207 -19.66 -7.40 -8.77
N PHE A 208 -19.72 -6.30 -8.04
CA PHE A 208 -19.94 -6.21 -6.60
C PHE A 208 -21.13 -5.28 -6.29
N ASP A 209 -21.57 -5.29 -5.03
CA ASP A 209 -22.63 -4.39 -4.56
C ASP A 209 -22.13 -2.92 -4.56
N PRO A 210 -22.76 -2.00 -5.33
CA PRO A 210 -22.34 -0.60 -5.38
C PRO A 210 -22.77 0.21 -4.15
N PHE A 211 -23.60 -0.32 -3.25
CA PHE A 211 -24.13 0.37 -2.07
C PHE A 211 -23.14 0.37 -0.89
N ILE A 212 -21.92 0.83 -1.15
CA ILE A 212 -20.89 1.08 -0.13
C ILE A 212 -20.81 2.57 0.22
N ASN A 213 -20.33 2.87 1.43
CA ASN A 213 -20.15 4.25 1.89
C ASN A 213 -18.80 4.84 1.49
N SER A 214 -17.76 4.01 1.41
CA SER A 214 -16.40 4.43 1.08
C SER A 214 -15.54 3.25 0.67
N ILE A 215 -14.54 3.52 -0.15
CA ILE A 215 -13.45 2.59 -0.44
C ILE A 215 -12.28 2.96 0.45
N GLN A 216 -11.72 1.99 1.15
CA GLN A 216 -10.63 2.17 2.10
C GLN A 216 -9.32 1.77 1.45
N ARG A 217 -9.31 0.61 0.79
CA ARG A 217 -8.15 0.09 0.09
C ARG A 217 -8.56 -0.68 -1.16
N ILE A 218 -7.82 -0.47 -2.24
CA ILE A 218 -7.84 -1.33 -3.44
C ILE A 218 -6.40 -1.76 -3.70
N GLN A 219 -6.17 -3.07 -3.75
CA GLN A 219 -4.84 -3.62 -4.02
C GLN A 219 -4.93 -4.87 -4.90
N MET A 220 -3.88 -5.08 -5.69
CA MET A 220 -3.68 -6.30 -6.44
C MET A 220 -2.49 -7.06 -5.86
N GLY A 221 -2.62 -8.38 -5.71
CA GLY A 221 -1.52 -9.22 -5.26
C GLY A 221 -1.89 -10.69 -5.32
N ARG A 222 -0.97 -11.55 -4.87
CA ARG A 222 -1.25 -12.98 -4.76
C ARG A 222 -2.19 -13.21 -3.60
N ILE A 223 -3.14 -14.13 -3.76
CA ILE A 223 -3.99 -14.64 -2.68
C ILE A 223 -3.70 -16.12 -2.39
N SER A 224 -2.93 -16.77 -3.27
CA SER A 224 -2.37 -18.10 -3.07
C SER A 224 -1.00 -18.21 -3.75
N LYS A 225 -0.37 -19.39 -3.67
CA LYS A 225 0.85 -19.67 -4.44
C LYS A 225 0.64 -19.66 -5.95
N SER A 226 -0.58 -19.70 -6.46
CA SER A 226 -0.86 -19.76 -7.90
C SER A 226 -1.61 -18.52 -8.38
N LEU A 227 -2.49 -17.98 -7.54
CA LEU A 227 -3.54 -17.07 -7.97
C LEU A 227 -3.32 -15.66 -7.44
N LYS A 228 -3.69 -14.68 -8.28
CA LYS A 228 -3.75 -13.27 -7.95
C LYS A 228 -5.21 -12.84 -7.81
N ALA A 229 -5.43 -11.74 -7.12
CA ALA A 229 -6.73 -11.10 -7.04
C ALA A 229 -6.58 -9.59 -6.92
N ILE A 230 -7.67 -8.89 -7.20
CA ILE A 230 -7.91 -7.56 -6.67
C ILE A 230 -8.72 -7.72 -5.39
N VAL A 231 -8.21 -7.15 -4.30
CA VAL A 231 -8.83 -7.14 -2.97
C VAL A 231 -9.24 -5.71 -2.67
N ILE A 232 -10.51 -5.55 -2.28
CA ILE A 232 -11.12 -4.24 -2.04
C ILE A 232 -11.75 -4.23 -0.66
N ASP A 233 -11.20 -3.44 0.24
CA ASP A 233 -11.75 -3.20 1.57
C ASP A 233 -12.59 -1.91 1.52
N ALA A 234 -13.85 -1.99 1.92
CA ALA A 234 -14.82 -0.91 1.85
C ALA A 234 -15.61 -0.75 3.15
N GLY A 235 -16.12 0.45 3.41
CA GLY A 235 -17.05 0.72 4.50
C GLY A 235 -18.50 0.57 4.05
N VAL A 236 -19.33 -0.06 4.87
CA VAL A 236 -20.78 -0.27 4.65
C VAL A 236 -21.56 0.05 5.92
N GLY A 237 -22.77 0.61 5.76
CA GLY A 237 -23.59 1.01 6.91
C GLY A 237 -22.90 2.02 7.83
N ALA A 238 -23.41 2.19 9.05
CA ALA A 238 -22.91 3.25 9.95
C ALA A 238 -21.46 3.03 10.40
N HIS A 239 -21.06 1.79 10.64
CA HIS A 239 -19.80 1.47 11.29
C HIS A 239 -19.12 0.21 10.79
N SER A 240 -19.62 -0.44 9.73
CA SER A 240 -19.17 -1.78 9.32
C SER A 240 -18.24 -1.75 8.11
N GLY A 241 -17.50 -2.82 7.93
CA GLY A 241 -16.59 -3.04 6.81
C GLY A 241 -17.02 -4.24 5.96
N ILE A 242 -16.53 -4.30 4.73
CA ILE A 242 -16.70 -5.43 3.83
C ILE A 242 -15.44 -5.59 3.00
N THR A 243 -15.01 -6.83 2.78
CA THR A 243 -13.92 -7.14 1.83
C THR A 243 -14.49 -7.88 0.63
N TYR A 244 -14.27 -7.32 -0.56
CA TYR A 244 -14.55 -7.94 -1.85
C TYR A 244 -13.27 -8.48 -2.47
N VAL A 245 -13.37 -9.63 -3.14
CA VAL A 245 -12.22 -10.26 -3.79
C VAL A 245 -12.59 -10.68 -5.21
N ALA A 246 -11.95 -10.05 -6.21
CA ALA A 246 -12.00 -10.47 -7.60
C ALA A 246 -10.77 -11.35 -7.88
N LYS A 247 -10.95 -12.67 -7.80
CA LYS A 247 -9.89 -13.65 -8.10
C LYS A 247 -9.67 -13.71 -9.61
N PHE A 248 -8.41 -13.62 -10.03
CA PHE A 248 -8.02 -13.84 -11.41
C PHE A 248 -7.61 -15.29 -11.61
N ASP A 249 -8.29 -15.99 -12.51
CA ASP A 249 -8.05 -17.38 -12.86
C ASP A 249 -8.39 -17.60 -14.34
N GLU A 250 -7.55 -18.35 -15.07
CA GLU A 250 -7.76 -18.68 -16.50
C GLU A 250 -8.23 -17.49 -17.38
N ASN A 251 -7.60 -16.32 -17.27
CA ASN A 251 -7.92 -15.09 -18.01
C ASN A 251 -9.27 -14.46 -17.66
N HIS A 252 -9.78 -14.75 -16.46
CA HIS A 252 -11.08 -14.31 -16.01
C HIS A 252 -11.05 -13.79 -14.57
N TYR A 253 -11.70 -12.65 -14.31
CA TYR A 253 -12.04 -12.22 -12.97
C TYR A 253 -13.37 -12.82 -12.55
N GLU A 254 -13.38 -13.51 -11.41
CA GLU A 254 -14.59 -13.95 -10.75
C GLU A 254 -14.62 -13.49 -9.29
N VAL A 255 -15.82 -13.29 -8.75
CA VAL A 255 -16.01 -13.06 -7.32
C VAL A 255 -15.57 -14.33 -6.58
N LEU A 256 -14.70 -14.17 -5.58
CA LEU A 256 -14.29 -15.27 -4.71
C LEU A 256 -15.14 -15.28 -3.43
N PRO A 257 -16.02 -16.28 -3.24
CA PRO A 257 -16.72 -16.41 -1.98
C PRO A 257 -15.77 -16.86 -0.87
N ILE A 258 -15.87 -16.21 0.29
CA ILE A 258 -15.10 -16.55 1.50
C ILE A 258 -16.09 -17.15 2.52
N ASP A 259 -15.84 -18.39 2.94
CA ASP A 259 -16.77 -19.19 3.77
C ASP A 259 -18.19 -19.34 3.19
N GLY A 260 -18.29 -19.42 1.86
CA GLY A 260 -19.56 -19.60 1.17
C GLY A 260 -20.45 -18.34 1.13
N LYS A 261 -19.91 -17.19 1.51
CA LYS A 261 -20.51 -15.88 1.28
C LYS A 261 -19.76 -15.14 0.18
N GLU A 262 -20.47 -14.41 -0.66
CA GLU A 262 -19.88 -13.60 -1.75
C GLU A 262 -18.98 -12.47 -1.23
N ASP A 263 -19.09 -12.14 0.06
CA ASP A 263 -18.40 -11.08 0.75
C ASP A 263 -17.88 -11.49 2.14
N LEU A 264 -16.84 -10.78 2.60
CA LEU A 264 -16.35 -10.90 3.98
C LEU A 264 -16.76 -9.67 4.79
N PHE A 265 -17.94 -9.75 5.40
CA PHE A 265 -18.47 -8.72 6.29
C PHE A 265 -17.67 -8.60 7.59
N ASN A 266 -17.45 -7.36 8.01
CA ASN A 266 -16.73 -6.98 9.20
C ASN A 266 -17.54 -6.00 10.06
N GLU A 267 -17.47 -6.20 11.37
CA GLU A 267 -18.15 -5.35 12.35
C GLU A 267 -17.65 -3.90 12.31
N TYR A 268 -16.41 -3.68 11.86
CA TYR A 268 -15.86 -2.38 11.49
C TYR A 268 -14.92 -2.45 10.29
N VAL A 269 -14.60 -1.28 9.73
CA VAL A 269 -13.65 -1.17 8.63
C VAL A 269 -12.27 -1.64 9.07
N VAL A 270 -11.75 -2.63 8.36
CA VAL A 270 -10.43 -3.23 8.56
C VAL A 270 -9.79 -3.48 7.21
N GLU A 271 -8.46 -3.38 7.13
CA GLU A 271 -7.72 -3.55 5.88
C GLU A 271 -7.04 -4.92 5.79
N SER A 272 -7.25 -5.58 4.65
CA SER A 272 -6.55 -6.80 4.24
C SER A 272 -5.13 -6.46 3.84
N LYS A 273 -4.17 -7.35 4.14
CA LYS A 273 -2.74 -7.14 3.81
C LYS A 273 -1.95 -8.43 3.94
N ASP A 274 -0.76 -8.44 3.34
CA ASP A 274 0.27 -9.45 3.62
C ASP A 274 0.85 -9.18 5.02
N VAL A 275 0.32 -9.86 6.03
CA VAL A 275 0.66 -9.65 7.44
C VAL A 275 1.91 -10.42 7.86
N ASN A 276 2.31 -11.42 7.07
CA ASN A 276 3.41 -12.33 7.36
C ASN A 276 4.64 -12.11 6.44
N GLU A 277 4.53 -11.20 5.48
CA GLU A 277 5.53 -10.81 4.48
C GLU A 277 5.95 -11.96 3.54
N ASP A 278 5.04 -12.90 3.24
CA ASP A 278 5.30 -14.03 2.33
C ASP A 278 4.91 -13.75 0.85
N GLY A 279 4.39 -12.55 0.58
CA GLY A 279 3.91 -12.10 -0.72
C GLY A 279 2.48 -12.50 -1.04
N ILE A 280 1.72 -13.04 -0.08
CA ILE A 280 0.31 -13.40 -0.20
C ILE A 280 -0.52 -12.46 0.68
N ILE A 281 -1.56 -11.86 0.11
CA ILE A 281 -2.49 -11.01 0.83
C ILE A 281 -3.38 -11.90 1.71
N GLU A 282 -3.35 -11.68 3.03
CA GLU A 282 -4.37 -12.20 3.93
C GLU A 282 -5.59 -11.30 3.99
N PHE A 283 -6.77 -11.90 3.96
CA PHE A 283 -8.02 -11.19 4.18
C PHE A 283 -8.25 -11.01 5.67
N VAL A 284 -8.66 -9.81 6.08
CA VAL A 284 -8.93 -9.53 7.49
C VAL A 284 -10.40 -9.78 7.80
N ARG A 285 -10.66 -10.33 8.99
CA ARG A 285 -12.01 -10.33 9.55
C ARG A 285 -12.09 -9.94 11.01
N THR A 286 -13.19 -9.33 11.40
CA THR A 286 -13.52 -9.13 12.81
C THR A 286 -14.09 -10.41 13.41
N VAL A 287 -13.61 -10.79 14.58
CA VAL A 287 -14.04 -12.00 15.29
C VAL A 287 -14.41 -11.63 16.72
N ARG A 288 -15.60 -12.05 17.16
CA ARG A 288 -15.96 -12.02 18.58
C ARG A 288 -15.23 -13.15 19.30
N PRO A 289 -14.52 -12.87 20.39
CA PRO A 289 -13.91 -13.92 21.19
C PRO A 289 -14.98 -14.80 21.85
N LYS A 290 -14.64 -16.05 22.12
CA LYS A 290 -15.58 -17.02 22.72
C LYS A 290 -16.10 -16.53 24.07
N GLY A 291 -17.41 -16.64 24.30
CA GLY A 291 -18.11 -16.13 25.49
C GLY A 291 -18.75 -14.75 25.31
N TRP A 292 -18.61 -14.14 24.13
CA TRP A 292 -19.17 -12.83 23.78
C TRP A 292 -20.21 -12.89 22.63
N GLU A 293 -20.63 -14.09 22.25
CA GLU A 293 -21.55 -14.33 21.12
C GLU A 293 -22.91 -13.66 21.34
N ASP A 294 -23.46 -13.79 22.56
CA ASP A 294 -24.80 -13.28 22.92
C ASP A 294 -24.79 -11.84 23.44
N LYS A 295 -23.61 -11.21 23.51
CA LYS A 295 -23.47 -9.84 24.03
C LYS A 295 -23.85 -8.81 22.96
N PRO A 296 -24.41 -7.65 23.37
CA PRO A 296 -24.71 -6.57 22.43
C PRO A 296 -23.46 -6.16 21.64
N HIS A 297 -23.65 -5.85 20.36
CA HIS A 297 -22.56 -5.49 19.45
C HIS A 297 -21.65 -4.39 19.98
N GLY A 298 -22.21 -3.30 20.54
CA GLY A 298 -21.41 -2.19 21.09
C GLY A 298 -20.63 -2.54 22.37
N ASP A 299 -20.95 -3.65 23.02
CA ASP A 299 -20.32 -4.07 24.28
C ASP A 299 -19.22 -5.11 24.06
N SER A 300 -19.31 -5.90 22.98
CA SER A 300 -18.39 -6.99 22.68
C SER A 300 -17.02 -6.47 22.22
N PRO A 301 -15.91 -6.96 22.81
CA PRO A 301 -14.59 -6.75 22.23
C PRO A 301 -14.50 -7.50 20.90
N LEU A 302 -13.74 -6.94 19.97
CA LEU A 302 -13.50 -7.53 18.66
C LEU A 302 -12.03 -7.74 18.43
N PHE A 303 -11.71 -8.88 17.84
CA PHE A 303 -10.37 -9.24 17.43
C PHE A 303 -10.31 -9.12 15.90
N GLU A 304 -9.18 -8.70 15.37
CA GLU A 304 -8.90 -8.82 13.95
C GLU A 304 -8.19 -10.15 13.71
N ARG A 305 -8.70 -10.93 12.76
CA ARG A 305 -8.09 -12.19 12.34
C ARG A 305 -7.77 -12.13 10.85
N TYR A 306 -6.49 -12.24 10.54
CA TYR A 306 -5.98 -12.35 9.18
C TYR A 306 -6.01 -13.81 8.75
N ILE A 307 -6.68 -14.07 7.65
CA ILE A 307 -6.86 -15.40 7.07
C ILE A 307 -6.22 -15.46 5.68
N GLN A 308 -5.47 -16.52 5.44
CA GLN A 308 -4.94 -16.83 4.13
C GLN A 308 -5.87 -17.80 3.44
N TRP A 309 -6.30 -17.43 2.24
CA TRP A 309 -7.06 -18.31 1.37
C TRP A 309 -6.12 -19.21 0.56
N SER A 310 -6.59 -20.40 0.22
CA SER A 310 -5.99 -21.27 -0.79
C SER A 310 -7.08 -22.13 -1.40
N GLU A 311 -6.73 -22.80 -2.48
CA GLU A 311 -7.55 -23.79 -3.16
C GLU A 311 -7.93 -24.97 -2.23
N SER A 312 -7.14 -25.22 -1.17
CA SER A 312 -7.40 -26.26 -0.17
C SER A 312 -8.26 -25.82 1.02
N GLY A 313 -8.60 -24.53 1.08
CA GLY A 313 -9.35 -23.92 2.17
C GLY A 313 -8.62 -22.73 2.80
N ILE A 314 -9.22 -22.24 3.88
CA ILE A 314 -8.80 -21.02 4.58
C ILE A 314 -8.06 -21.38 5.86
N LYS A 315 -6.98 -20.64 6.14
CA LYS A 315 -6.17 -20.82 7.36
C LYS A 315 -5.94 -19.49 8.07
N PRO A 316 -6.13 -19.41 9.40
CA PRO A 316 -5.74 -18.22 10.14
C PRO A 316 -4.21 -18.10 10.23
N ILE A 317 -3.71 -16.90 9.97
CA ILE A 317 -2.29 -16.56 9.99
C ILE A 317 -1.94 -15.73 11.22
N GLU A 318 -2.78 -14.75 11.52
CA GLU A 318 -2.56 -13.82 12.63
C GLU A 318 -3.89 -13.43 13.27
N GLU A 319 -3.85 -13.14 14.57
CA GLU A 319 -4.97 -12.58 15.29
C GLU A 319 -4.47 -11.49 16.24
N ARG A 320 -5.22 -10.39 16.32
CA ARG A 320 -4.87 -9.20 17.10
C ARG A 320 -6.08 -8.76 17.92
N TYR A 321 -5.85 -8.39 19.16
CA TYR A 321 -6.77 -7.53 19.90
C TYR A 321 -6.24 -6.09 19.83
N ILE A 322 -7.05 -5.14 19.39
CA ILE A 322 -6.66 -3.74 19.24
C ILE A 322 -7.48 -2.89 20.20
N ASP A 323 -6.80 -2.02 20.95
CA ASP A 323 -7.43 -0.98 21.75
C ASP A 323 -6.90 0.39 21.31
N ILE A 324 -7.65 1.02 20.41
CA ILE A 324 -7.30 2.31 19.81
C ILE A 324 -7.29 3.41 20.89
N GLU A 325 -8.28 3.41 21.78
CA GLU A 325 -8.42 4.43 22.84
C GLU A 325 -7.25 4.36 23.82
N LYS A 326 -6.84 3.16 24.20
CA LYS A 326 -5.71 2.93 25.12
C LYS A 326 -4.37 2.92 24.41
N GLY A 327 -4.32 2.88 23.07
CA GLY A 327 -3.12 3.10 22.27
C GLY A 327 -2.17 1.89 22.17
N TYR A 328 -2.68 0.66 22.30
CA TYR A 328 -1.89 -0.56 22.14
C TYR A 328 -2.69 -1.66 21.44
N TYR A 329 -1.98 -2.69 20.98
CA TYR A 329 -2.60 -3.94 20.56
C TYR A 329 -1.83 -5.14 21.12
N VAL A 330 -2.48 -6.30 21.11
CA VAL A 330 -1.90 -7.58 21.49
C VAL A 330 -1.94 -8.51 20.28
N LYS A 331 -0.78 -8.95 19.83
CA LYS A 331 -0.64 -9.98 18.78
C LYS A 331 -0.75 -11.37 19.41
N ILE A 332 -1.79 -12.11 19.08
CA ILE A 332 -2.04 -13.44 19.63
C ILE A 332 -1.06 -14.45 18.99
N PRO A 333 -0.38 -15.29 19.79
CA PRO A 333 0.48 -16.35 19.27
C PRO A 333 -0.29 -17.30 18.38
N LYS A 334 0.36 -17.83 17.34
CA LYS A 334 -0.28 -18.67 16.31
C LYS A 334 -1.01 -19.88 16.90
N GLU A 335 -0.42 -20.50 17.91
CA GLU A 335 -0.95 -21.66 18.62
C GLU A 335 -2.17 -21.34 19.51
N LEU A 336 -2.40 -20.06 19.82
CA LEU A 336 -3.49 -19.54 20.63
C LEU A 336 -4.57 -18.81 19.83
N ILE A 337 -4.44 -18.69 18.51
CA ILE A 337 -5.47 -18.07 17.66
C ILE A 337 -6.82 -18.78 17.88
N GLY A 338 -7.86 -17.99 18.18
CA GLY A 338 -9.20 -18.48 18.48
C GLY A 338 -9.34 -19.20 19.82
N LYS A 339 -8.29 -19.23 20.65
CA LYS A 339 -8.30 -19.81 21.99
C LYS A 339 -8.21 -18.75 23.08
N ILE A 340 -8.10 -17.48 22.75
CA ILE A 340 -8.06 -16.37 23.70
C ILE A 340 -9.42 -15.68 23.76
N THR A 341 -9.84 -15.35 24.99
CA THR A 341 -10.98 -14.47 25.26
C THR A 341 -10.58 -13.36 26.24
N ILE A 342 -11.50 -12.45 26.47
CA ILE A 342 -11.35 -11.31 27.38
C ILE A 342 -12.38 -11.42 28.50
N SER A 343 -11.96 -11.12 29.73
CA SER A 343 -12.88 -11.00 30.87
C SER A 343 -13.82 -9.81 30.71
N ASP A 344 -15.08 -9.96 31.11
CA ASP A 344 -16.12 -8.91 31.17
C ASP A 344 -15.87 -7.87 32.30
N GLU A 345 -14.67 -7.86 32.90
CA GLU A 345 -14.29 -6.91 33.96
C GLU A 345 -14.04 -5.50 33.37
N GLN A 346 -15.07 -4.65 33.42
CA GLN A 346 -15.17 -3.21 33.16
C GLN A 346 -14.14 -2.53 32.22
N LYS A 347 -14.65 -2.03 31.09
CA LYS A 347 -13.96 -1.19 30.08
C LYS A 347 -13.16 0.00 30.68
N GLU A 348 -13.58 0.53 31.83
CA GLU A 348 -12.92 1.66 32.53
C GLU A 348 -11.64 1.29 33.29
N SER A 349 -11.27 0.01 33.38
CA SER A 349 -10.03 -0.37 34.04
C SER A 349 -8.80 -0.04 33.18
N ASN A 350 -7.74 0.48 33.83
CA ASN A 350 -6.39 0.58 33.24
C ASN A 350 -5.68 -0.79 33.16
N SER A 351 -6.43 -1.90 33.24
CA SER A 351 -5.91 -3.25 33.09
C SER A 351 -6.79 -4.09 32.17
N GLN A 352 -6.19 -4.95 31.36
CA GLN A 352 -6.87 -5.91 30.50
C GLN A 352 -6.30 -7.31 30.72
N LYS A 353 -7.17 -8.28 30.97
CA LYS A 353 -6.81 -9.71 31.06
C LYS A 353 -7.24 -10.46 29.80
N PHE A 354 -6.38 -11.37 29.36
CA PHE A 354 -6.59 -12.28 28.26
C PHE A 354 -6.54 -13.70 28.81
N LEU A 355 -7.60 -14.46 28.58
CA LEU A 355 -7.82 -15.77 29.19
C LEU A 355 -7.80 -16.86 28.12
N GLU A 356 -7.21 -18.01 28.43
CA GLU A 356 -7.37 -19.20 27.60
C GLU A 356 -8.79 -19.76 27.74
N THR A 357 -9.47 -19.95 26.62
CA THR A 357 -10.88 -20.38 26.58
C THR A 357 -11.15 -21.78 27.13
N SER A 358 -10.15 -22.66 27.19
CA SER A 358 -10.28 -24.03 27.70
C SER A 358 -10.09 -24.14 29.20
N THR A 359 -9.20 -23.34 29.78
CA THR A 359 -8.83 -23.42 31.21
C THR A 359 -9.35 -22.25 32.03
N ASN A 360 -9.74 -21.15 31.37
CA ASN A 360 -10.03 -19.85 31.98
C ASN A 360 -8.83 -19.25 32.74
N GLU A 361 -7.61 -19.76 32.50
CA GLU A 361 -6.39 -19.23 33.08
C GLU A 361 -5.93 -17.97 32.35
N THR A 362 -5.30 -17.04 33.08
CA THR A 362 -4.79 -15.80 32.50
C THR A 362 -3.51 -16.08 31.71
N TRP A 363 -3.61 -15.98 30.38
CA TRP A 363 -2.48 -16.03 29.48
C TRP A 363 -1.65 -14.74 29.54
N LEU A 364 -2.31 -13.58 29.45
CA LEU A 364 -1.67 -12.27 29.46
C LEU A 364 -2.50 -11.28 30.30
N GLU A 365 -1.80 -10.39 30.99
CA GLU A 365 -2.40 -9.27 31.71
C GLU A 365 -1.61 -7.99 31.40
N VAL A 366 -2.30 -6.99 30.86
CA VAL A 366 -1.72 -5.70 30.47
C VAL A 366 -2.23 -4.62 31.39
N HIS A 367 -1.34 -3.85 32.00
CA HIS A 367 -1.61 -2.69 32.83
C HIS A 367 -1.07 -1.42 32.17
N ILE A 368 -1.81 -0.34 32.27
CA ILE A 368 -1.50 0.94 31.65
C ILE A 368 -1.18 1.95 32.74
N PHE A 369 0.03 2.50 32.67
CA PHE A 369 0.50 3.54 33.58
C PHE A 369 0.82 4.81 32.80
N LYS A 370 0.59 5.97 33.40
CA LYS A 370 1.08 7.24 32.84
C LYS A 370 2.60 7.25 32.86
N ARG A 371 3.23 7.73 31.79
CA ARG A 371 4.70 7.77 31.64
C ARG A 371 5.42 8.42 32.82
N LYS A 372 4.84 9.50 33.36
CA LYS A 372 5.37 10.25 34.50
C LYS A 372 5.35 9.48 35.84
N GLU A 373 4.42 8.55 36.00
CA GLU A 373 4.23 7.78 37.25
C GLU A 373 5.08 6.50 37.28
N TRP A 374 5.54 6.03 36.12
CA TRP A 374 6.24 4.75 35.95
C TRP A 374 7.42 4.54 36.89
N PHE A 375 8.20 5.58 37.19
CA PHE A 375 9.39 5.47 38.05
C PHE A 375 9.07 5.02 39.49
N GLY A 376 7.84 5.25 39.96
CA GLY A 376 7.38 4.81 41.29
C GLY A 376 6.73 3.43 41.30
N ILE A 377 6.43 2.85 40.12
CA ILE A 377 5.70 1.60 40.01
C ILE A 377 6.64 0.41 40.22
N LYS A 378 6.28 -0.45 41.17
CA LYS A 378 7.00 -1.70 41.49
C LYS A 378 6.09 -2.90 41.19
N GLY A 379 6.70 -4.08 40.98
CA GLY A 379 5.96 -5.32 40.73
C GLY A 379 5.47 -5.49 39.30
N TYR A 380 5.81 -4.57 38.39
CA TYR A 380 5.50 -4.64 36.96
C TYR A 380 6.76 -4.51 36.12
N SER A 381 6.68 -5.06 34.91
CA SER A 381 7.71 -4.92 33.89
C SER A 381 7.13 -4.33 32.62
N ALA A 382 7.77 -3.29 32.11
CA ALA A 382 7.33 -2.64 30.89
C ALA A 382 7.46 -3.60 29.70
N ALA A 383 6.37 -3.72 28.95
CA ALA A 383 6.33 -4.33 27.64
C ALA A 383 6.62 -3.29 26.56
N VAL A 384 5.89 -2.16 26.62
CA VAL A 384 5.98 -1.05 25.66
C VAL A 384 6.00 0.28 26.41
N LYS A 385 6.76 1.23 25.87
CA LYS A 385 6.98 2.56 26.44
C LYS A 385 6.75 3.60 25.36
N THR A 386 5.66 4.36 25.45
CA THR A 386 5.37 5.48 24.54
C THR A 386 5.69 6.82 25.21
N ALA A 387 5.44 7.93 24.52
CA ALA A 387 5.61 9.27 25.06
C ALA A 387 4.68 9.55 26.26
N SER A 388 3.45 9.02 26.23
CA SER A 388 2.40 9.29 27.22
C SER A 388 2.16 8.15 28.20
N HIS A 389 2.36 6.89 27.80
CA HIS A 389 2.01 5.71 28.58
C HIS A 389 3.13 4.66 28.67
N VAL A 390 3.01 3.78 29.65
CA VAL A 390 3.76 2.53 29.76
C VAL A 390 2.76 1.39 29.87
N TYR A 391 2.81 0.47 28.91
CA TYR A 391 2.08 -0.78 28.93
C TYR A 391 2.99 -1.82 29.59
N ALA A 392 2.53 -2.39 30.70
CA ALA A 392 3.33 -3.27 31.53
C ALA A 392 2.56 -4.53 31.90
N VAL A 393 3.31 -5.57 32.23
CA VAL A 393 2.76 -6.84 32.71
C VAL A 393 3.22 -7.07 34.16
N PRO A 394 2.51 -7.88 34.97
CA PRO A 394 3.00 -8.25 36.30
C PRO A 394 4.39 -8.90 36.22
N LYS A 395 5.27 -8.56 37.16
CA LYS A 395 6.66 -9.07 37.21
C LYS A 395 6.71 -10.50 37.73
N GLN A 396 6.14 -11.44 36.97
CA GLN A 396 6.12 -12.86 37.25
C GLN A 396 6.71 -13.63 36.05
N PRO A 397 7.36 -14.80 36.27
CA PRO A 397 8.08 -15.51 35.21
C PRO A 397 7.24 -15.84 33.97
N HIS A 398 5.94 -16.09 34.13
CA HIS A 398 5.01 -16.34 33.03
C HIS A 398 4.80 -15.09 32.16
N PHE A 399 4.34 -14.00 32.78
CA PHE A 399 4.03 -12.75 32.09
C PHE A 399 5.25 -12.10 31.42
N GLU A 400 6.43 -12.24 32.02
CA GLU A 400 7.69 -11.76 31.43
C GLU A 400 7.99 -12.38 30.06
N LYS A 401 7.57 -13.63 29.84
CA LYS A 401 7.77 -14.33 28.55
C LYS A 401 6.79 -13.84 27.50
N VAL A 402 5.55 -13.55 27.89
CA VAL A 402 4.47 -13.18 26.96
C VAL A 402 4.33 -11.67 26.75
N LYS A 403 5.04 -10.82 27.50
CA LYS A 403 4.99 -9.36 27.32
C LYS A 403 5.37 -8.89 25.91
N ILE A 404 6.14 -9.69 25.16
CA ILE A 404 6.57 -9.39 23.78
C ILE A 404 5.39 -9.27 22.79
N TYR A 405 4.23 -9.81 23.16
CA TYR A 405 3.00 -9.78 22.36
C TYR A 405 2.23 -8.47 22.50
N VAL A 406 2.57 -7.64 23.49
CA VAL A 406 2.03 -6.28 23.62
C VAL A 406 2.82 -5.35 22.71
N LYS A 407 2.13 -4.62 21.84
CA LYS A 407 2.70 -3.74 20.82
C LYS A 407 2.10 -2.34 20.91
N PRO A 408 2.86 -1.26 20.61
CA PRO A 408 2.31 0.08 20.51
C PRO A 408 1.37 0.18 19.30
N LEU A 409 0.30 0.97 19.40
CA LEU A 409 -0.60 1.19 18.27
C LEU A 409 0.10 1.86 17.06
N ALA A 410 1.23 2.53 17.26
CA ALA A 410 2.00 3.10 16.16
C ALA A 410 2.46 2.03 15.14
N ASP A 411 2.78 0.81 15.60
CA ASP A 411 3.16 -0.29 14.72
C ASP A 411 1.95 -0.77 13.88
N TYR A 412 0.72 -0.55 14.35
CA TYR A 412 -0.50 -0.84 13.61
C TYR A 412 -0.80 0.20 12.51
N GLN A 413 -0.46 1.47 12.75
CA GLN A 413 -0.74 2.59 11.84
C GLN A 413 0.37 2.86 10.79
N GLN A 414 1.53 2.24 10.93
CA GLN A 414 2.66 2.36 9.99
C GLN A 414 2.69 1.24 8.94
N GLU A 415 1.84 0.23 9.10
CA GLU A 415 1.57 -0.86 8.14
C GLU A 415 0.38 -0.50 7.23
#